data_AF-A0A7C1SUU9-F1
#
_entry.id   AF-A0A7C1SUU9-F1
#
_cell.length_a   1.000
_cell.length_b   1.000
_cell.length_c   1.000
_cell.angle_alpha   90.00
_cell.angle_beta   90.00
_cell.angle_gamma   90.00
#
_symmetry.space_group_name_H-M   'P 1'
#
loop_
_entity.id
_entity.type
_entity.pdbx_description
1 polymer ?
#
loop_
_entity_poly.entity_id
_entity_poly.type
_entity_poly.pdbx_seq_one_letter_code
_entity_poly.pdbx_strand_id
1 'polypeptide(L)'
;MDKRAIRKTLSQHRSTGPIGYTTSLVLARILKVKERISSDRELSEKLAKIQIYREAIGIKRNRVPAHNTFNTLRSRLGPEGFVQIHQHFVFQAFSSGLLTPPIPDLLNVVKVKIILVGDSTFLKAVACAKGQKDEEGNWIFTDDSIAFGKPHHKHKYPVGHRSHTLIAVSGIPVISLIAPANESDQTHILPLLKTLRARYPDLPFVCVILDAVVTMQRICIETSTSSRRLYPSSFANPL
;
A
#
# COMPACT_ATOMS: atom_id res chain seq x y z
N MET A 1 -5.20 -3.36 -15.65
CA MET A 1 -4.81 -2.08 -15.00
C MET A 1 -4.94 -0.97 -16.03
N ASP A 2 -5.74 0.06 -15.78
CA ASP A 2 -5.93 1.15 -16.74
C ASP A 2 -4.69 2.02 -16.87
N LYS A 3 -4.20 2.11 -18.10
CA LYS A 3 -3.01 2.88 -18.43
C LYS A 3 -3.30 4.36 -18.58
N ARG A 4 -4.57 4.76 -18.78
CA ARG A 4 -5.00 6.16 -18.99
C ARG A 4 -4.82 6.98 -17.72
N ALA A 5 -5.22 6.47 -16.56
CA ALA A 5 -5.00 7.13 -15.28
C ALA A 5 -3.51 7.40 -14.99
N ILE A 6 -2.66 6.37 -15.16
CA ILE A 6 -1.21 6.52 -14.97
C ILE A 6 -0.65 7.56 -15.94
N ARG A 7 -1.07 7.56 -17.20
CA ARG A 7 -0.66 8.58 -18.18
C ARG A 7 -1.13 9.98 -17.77
N LYS A 8 -2.35 10.13 -17.26
CA LYS A 8 -2.89 11.41 -16.77
C LYS A 8 -2.02 11.97 -15.66
N THR A 9 -1.74 11.19 -14.60
CA THR A 9 -0.84 11.60 -13.52
C THR A 9 0.55 11.94 -14.05
N LEU A 10 1.15 11.09 -14.90
CA LEU A 10 2.47 11.35 -15.47
C LEU A 10 2.50 12.63 -16.33
N SER A 11 1.41 12.97 -17.02
CA SER A 11 1.34 14.16 -17.89
C SER A 11 1.40 15.49 -17.12
N GLN A 12 1.02 15.47 -15.84
CA GLN A 12 1.11 16.63 -14.95
C GLN A 12 2.55 16.89 -14.46
N HIS A 13 3.40 15.86 -14.54
CA HIS A 13 4.81 15.93 -14.15
C HIS A 13 5.67 16.20 -15.42
N ARG A 14 5.52 17.38 -16.04
CA ARG A 14 6.31 17.79 -17.22
C ARG A 14 7.74 18.19 -16.81
N SER A 15 8.77 17.64 -17.48
CA SER A 15 10.01 18.39 -17.80
C SER A 15 10.91 17.67 -18.84
N THR A 16 11.76 18.50 -19.47
CA THR A 16 12.81 18.31 -20.48
C THR A 16 13.82 17.19 -20.19
N GLY A 17 13.36 15.94 -20.28
CA GLY A 17 14.20 14.74 -20.32
C GLY A 17 13.66 13.75 -21.34
N PRO A 18 14.38 12.66 -21.65
CA PRO A 18 14.01 11.77 -22.74
C PRO A 18 12.56 11.30 -22.61
N ILE A 19 11.83 11.39 -23.72
CA ILE A 19 10.46 10.93 -23.89
C ILE A 19 10.42 9.43 -23.57
N GLY A 20 10.01 9.07 -22.35
CA GLY A 20 10.13 7.67 -21.89
C GLY A 20 9.39 7.32 -20.59
N TYR A 21 8.80 8.29 -19.89
CA TYR A 21 8.01 8.03 -18.70
C TYR A 21 6.64 7.52 -19.09
N THR A 22 6.55 6.21 -19.22
CA THR A 22 5.32 5.54 -19.63
C THR A 22 4.81 4.66 -18.51
N THR A 23 3.56 4.23 -18.64
CA THR A 23 2.91 3.28 -17.75
C THR A 23 3.77 2.04 -17.46
N SER A 24 4.64 1.63 -18.38
CA SER A 24 5.50 0.47 -18.18
C SER A 24 6.51 0.63 -17.04
N LEU A 25 6.98 1.85 -16.76
CA LEU A 25 7.91 2.08 -15.65
C LEU A 25 7.21 1.87 -14.30
N VAL A 26 5.98 2.35 -14.15
CA VAL A 26 5.16 2.12 -12.96
C VAL A 26 4.83 0.63 -12.82
N LEU A 27 4.44 -0.03 -13.92
CA LEU A 27 4.17 -1.47 -13.92
C LEU A 27 5.43 -2.30 -13.59
N ALA A 28 6.61 -1.88 -14.06
CA ALA A 28 7.88 -2.50 -13.71
C ALA A 28 8.20 -2.36 -12.21
N ARG A 29 7.83 -1.23 -11.58
CA ARG A 29 7.94 -1.08 -10.12
C ARG A 29 7.02 -2.02 -9.36
N ILE A 30 5.77 -2.18 -9.83
CA ILE A 30 4.83 -3.15 -9.25
C ILE A 30 5.39 -4.58 -9.40
N LEU A 31 5.91 -4.91 -10.58
CA LEU A 31 6.56 -6.20 -10.86
C LEU A 31 7.75 -6.43 -9.91
N LYS A 32 8.60 -5.41 -9.70
CA LYS A 32 9.73 -5.48 -8.78
C LYS A 32 9.32 -5.94 -7.38
N VAL A 33 8.25 -5.34 -6.85
CA VAL A 33 7.71 -5.68 -5.53
C VAL A 33 7.10 -7.08 -5.54
N LYS A 34 6.27 -7.40 -6.54
CA LYS A 34 5.59 -8.69 -6.66
C LYS A 34 6.57 -9.87 -6.74
N GLU A 35 7.64 -9.72 -7.53
CA GLU A 35 8.66 -10.74 -7.76
C GLU A 35 9.82 -10.67 -6.75
N ARG A 36 9.72 -9.79 -5.73
CA ARG A 36 10.75 -9.57 -4.71
C ARG A 36 12.15 -9.30 -5.27
N ILE A 37 12.21 -8.57 -6.38
CA ILE A 37 13.46 -8.19 -7.04
C ILE A 37 14.16 -7.14 -6.17
N SER A 38 15.41 -7.40 -5.80
CA SER A 38 16.11 -6.64 -4.75
C SER A 38 16.48 -5.22 -5.17
N SER A 39 16.88 -5.04 -6.43
CA SER A 39 17.44 -3.78 -6.93
C SER A 39 16.90 -3.38 -8.31
N ASP A 40 17.06 -2.10 -8.64
CA ASP A 40 16.65 -1.56 -9.94
C ASP A 40 17.57 -2.06 -11.06
N ARG A 41 18.82 -2.43 -10.71
CA ARG A 41 19.76 -3.11 -11.61
C ARG A 41 19.29 -4.51 -11.94
N GLU A 42 18.96 -5.30 -10.92
CA GLU A 42 18.42 -6.65 -11.10
C GLU A 42 17.11 -6.61 -11.90
N LEU A 43 16.24 -5.63 -11.66
CA LEU A 43 15.01 -5.43 -12.44
C LEU A 43 15.30 -5.20 -13.93
N SER A 44 16.25 -4.30 -14.24
CA SER A 44 16.66 -4.02 -15.62
C SER A 44 17.22 -5.27 -16.31
N GLU A 45 18.05 -6.05 -15.61
CA GLU A 45 18.64 -7.29 -16.14
C GLU A 45 17.57 -8.37 -16.38
N LYS A 46 16.63 -8.55 -15.44
CA LYS A 46 15.51 -9.50 -15.59
C LYS A 46 14.58 -9.08 -16.73
N LEU A 47 14.29 -7.79 -16.89
CA LEU A 47 13.52 -7.30 -18.04
C LEU A 47 14.24 -7.56 -19.37
N ALA A 48 15.57 -7.51 -19.42
CA ALA A 48 16.34 -7.84 -20.62
C ALA A 48 16.27 -9.34 -20.98
N LYS A 49 16.26 -10.22 -19.97
CA LYS A 49 16.32 -11.68 -20.15
C LYS A 49 14.95 -12.34 -20.27
N ILE A 50 13.99 -11.94 -19.45
CA ILE A 50 12.71 -12.66 -19.25
C ILE A 50 11.61 -12.01 -20.10
N GLN A 51 11.08 -12.76 -21.07
CA GLN A 51 10.04 -12.27 -21.97
C GLN A 51 8.71 -11.96 -21.26
N ILE A 52 8.23 -12.86 -20.41
CA ILE A 52 6.95 -12.71 -19.71
C ILE A 52 6.91 -11.43 -18.84
N TYR A 53 8.04 -11.01 -18.27
CA TYR A 53 8.14 -9.77 -17.52
C TYR A 53 7.96 -8.53 -18.41
N ARG A 54 8.51 -8.55 -19.63
CA ARG A 54 8.33 -7.46 -20.59
C ARG A 54 6.90 -7.37 -21.09
N GLU A 55 6.28 -8.53 -21.35
CA GLU A 55 4.87 -8.61 -21.76
C GLU A 55 3.94 -8.07 -20.67
N ALA A 56 4.17 -8.46 -19.41
CA ALA A 56 3.38 -8.01 -18.26
C ALA A 56 3.35 -6.48 -18.13
N ILE A 57 4.46 -5.80 -18.44
CA ILE A 57 4.56 -4.34 -18.37
C ILE A 57 4.33 -3.64 -19.71
N GLY A 58 4.13 -4.41 -20.78
CA GLY A 58 3.83 -3.92 -22.13
C GLY A 58 4.99 -3.24 -22.86
N ILE A 59 6.21 -3.78 -22.78
CA ILE A 59 7.38 -3.26 -23.52
C ILE A 59 8.00 -4.31 -24.45
N LYS A 60 8.75 -3.84 -25.45
CA LYS A 60 9.56 -4.67 -26.34
C LYS A 60 11.00 -4.80 -25.81
N ARG A 61 11.74 -5.79 -26.30
CA ARG A 61 13.13 -6.08 -25.88
C ARG A 61 14.10 -4.89 -26.06
N ASN A 62 13.92 -4.10 -27.12
CA ASN A 62 14.73 -2.90 -27.40
C ASN A 62 14.27 -1.65 -26.63
N ARG A 63 13.31 -1.77 -25.71
CA ARG A 63 12.78 -0.68 -24.88
C ARG A 63 12.94 -0.94 -23.38
N VAL A 64 13.87 -1.83 -23.01
CA VAL A 64 14.16 -2.12 -21.61
C VAL A 64 14.78 -0.88 -20.97
N PRO A 65 14.19 -0.35 -19.88
CA PRO A 65 14.73 0.83 -19.22
C PRO A 65 16.03 0.51 -18.50
N ALA A 66 16.98 1.43 -18.56
CA ALA A 66 18.19 1.36 -17.73
C ALA A 66 17.83 1.57 -16.25
N HIS A 67 18.61 0.98 -15.34
CA HIS A 67 18.34 1.02 -13.89
C HIS A 67 18.17 2.43 -13.32
N ASN A 68 18.95 3.42 -13.79
CA ASN A 68 18.86 4.82 -13.37
C ASN A 68 17.51 5.47 -13.73
N THR A 69 16.82 4.98 -14.76
CA THR A 69 15.48 5.45 -15.17
C THR A 69 14.47 5.30 -14.03
N PHE A 70 14.58 4.24 -13.23
CA PHE A 70 13.70 4.02 -12.08
C PHE A 70 13.95 4.99 -10.94
N ASN A 71 15.20 5.43 -10.75
CA ASN A 71 15.51 6.46 -9.78
C ASN A 71 14.89 7.79 -10.20
N THR A 72 15.10 8.18 -11.45
CA THR A 72 14.52 9.40 -12.01
C THR A 72 13.00 9.41 -11.95
N LEU A 73 12.34 8.27 -12.19
CA LEU A 73 10.89 8.12 -12.01
C LEU A 73 10.47 8.46 -10.57
N ARG A 74 11.14 7.90 -9.56
CA ARG A 74 10.78 8.10 -8.15
C ARG A 74 10.95 9.55 -7.73
N SER A 75 12.10 10.15 -8.05
CA SER A 75 12.39 11.55 -7.72
C SER A 75 11.39 12.51 -8.37
N ARG A 76 10.91 12.20 -9.58
CA ARG A 76 9.95 13.04 -10.30
C ARG A 76 8.51 12.89 -9.80
N LEU A 77 8.06 11.66 -9.57
CA LEU A 77 6.70 11.41 -9.09
C LEU A 77 6.52 11.90 -7.65
N GLY A 78 7.56 11.76 -6.84
CA GLY A 78 7.44 11.95 -5.39
C GLY A 78 6.43 10.98 -4.77
N PRO A 79 6.28 11.01 -3.44
CA PRO A 79 5.23 10.27 -2.73
C PRO A 79 3.83 10.60 -3.27
N GLU A 80 3.57 11.86 -3.58
CA GLU A 80 2.26 12.38 -4.01
C GLU A 80 1.83 11.78 -5.35
N GLY A 81 2.74 11.66 -6.32
CA GLY A 81 2.45 11.05 -7.61
C GLY A 81 2.10 9.57 -7.49
N PHE A 82 2.76 8.82 -6.59
CA PHE A 82 2.39 7.43 -6.31
C PHE A 82 1.02 7.33 -5.62
N VAL A 83 0.72 8.25 -4.69
CA VAL A 83 -0.60 8.32 -4.04
C VAL A 83 -1.70 8.57 -5.09
N GLN A 84 -1.49 9.49 -6.03
CA GLN A 84 -2.47 9.78 -7.08
C GLN A 84 -2.70 8.58 -8.02
N ILE A 85 -1.62 7.88 -8.41
CA ILE A 85 -1.72 6.65 -9.20
C ILE A 85 -2.56 5.59 -8.45
N HIS A 86 -2.31 5.43 -7.14
CA HIS A 86 -3.04 4.49 -6.30
C HIS A 86 -4.51 4.89 -6.12
N GLN A 87 -4.82 6.17 -5.90
CA GLN A 87 -6.19 6.67 -5.83
C GLN A 87 -6.99 6.32 -7.09
N HIS A 88 -6.40 6.57 -8.27
CA HIS A 88 -7.05 6.21 -9.53
C HIS A 88 -7.30 4.70 -9.65
N PHE A 89 -6.36 3.88 -9.18
CA PHE A 89 -6.55 2.42 -9.15
C PHE A 89 -7.72 2.03 -8.24
N VAL A 90 -7.83 2.62 -7.05
CA VAL A 90 -8.94 2.38 -6.11
C VAL A 90 -10.27 2.81 -6.70
N PHE A 91 -10.36 4.00 -7.29
CA PHE A 91 -11.60 4.46 -7.92
C PHE A 91 -12.04 3.54 -9.06
N GLN A 92 -11.11 3.05 -9.88
CA GLN A 92 -11.46 2.11 -10.93
C GLN A 92 -11.88 0.75 -10.42
N ALA A 93 -11.21 0.25 -9.39
CA ALA A 93 -11.63 -0.98 -8.72
C ALA A 93 -13.06 -0.84 -8.17
N PHE A 94 -13.42 0.35 -7.65
CA PHE A 94 -14.78 0.63 -7.22
C PHE A 94 -15.76 0.64 -8.39
N SER A 95 -15.47 1.41 -9.44
CA SER A 95 -16.34 1.51 -10.64
C SER A 95 -16.54 0.17 -11.35
N SER A 96 -15.59 -0.76 -11.26
CA SER A 96 -15.71 -2.10 -11.83
C SER A 96 -16.32 -3.13 -10.86
N GLY A 97 -16.82 -2.70 -9.70
CA GLY A 97 -17.41 -3.57 -8.68
C GLY A 97 -16.42 -4.46 -7.92
N LEU A 98 -15.11 -4.26 -8.09
CA LEU A 98 -14.09 -5.09 -7.43
C LEU A 98 -13.94 -4.77 -5.94
N LEU A 99 -14.35 -3.58 -5.48
CA LEU A 99 -14.35 -3.27 -4.04
C LEU A 99 -15.65 -3.67 -3.33
N THR A 100 -16.67 -4.06 -4.09
CA THR A 100 -17.98 -4.50 -3.59
C THR A 100 -18.35 -5.84 -4.25
N PRO A 101 -17.52 -6.89 -4.08
CA PRO A 101 -17.80 -8.18 -4.67
C PRO A 101 -19.13 -8.75 -4.13
N PRO A 102 -19.85 -9.57 -4.90
CA PRO A 102 -21.03 -10.24 -4.39
C PRO A 102 -20.64 -11.21 -3.28
N ILE A 103 -21.12 -10.94 -2.06
CA ILE A 103 -20.96 -11.82 -0.90
C ILE A 103 -22.35 -12.36 -0.53
N PRO A 104 -22.54 -13.69 -0.53
CA PRO A 104 -23.78 -14.32 -0.08
C PRO A 104 -24.15 -13.90 1.35
N ASP A 105 -25.44 -13.93 1.67
CA ASP A 105 -25.95 -13.75 3.04
C ASP A 105 -25.68 -12.38 3.70
N LEU A 106 -25.12 -11.41 2.97
CA LEU A 106 -25.09 -10.02 3.42
C LEU A 106 -26.45 -9.33 3.23
N LEU A 107 -26.79 -8.44 4.15
CA LEU A 107 -27.90 -7.52 3.98
C LEU A 107 -27.71 -6.68 2.71
N ASN A 108 -28.80 -6.44 1.97
CA ASN A 108 -28.73 -5.71 0.68
C ASN A 108 -28.10 -4.31 0.81
N VAL A 109 -28.31 -3.63 1.94
CA VAL A 109 -27.71 -2.33 2.24
C VAL A 109 -26.18 -2.37 2.43
N VAL A 110 -25.62 -3.54 2.73
CA VAL A 110 -24.18 -3.77 2.93
C VAL A 110 -23.52 -4.19 1.61
N LYS A 111 -24.24 -4.92 0.75
CA LYS A 111 -23.72 -5.43 -0.55
C LYS A 111 -23.18 -4.34 -1.48
N VAL A 112 -23.72 -3.12 -1.38
CA VAL A 112 -23.30 -1.96 -2.18
C VAL A 112 -22.20 -1.11 -1.52
N LYS A 113 -21.69 -1.55 -0.35
CA LYS A 113 -20.70 -0.81 0.44
C LYS A 113 -19.38 -1.58 0.53
N ILE A 114 -18.30 -0.84 0.70
CA ILE A 114 -16.94 -1.36 0.82
C ILE A 114 -16.70 -1.81 2.26
N ILE A 115 -16.42 -3.10 2.42
CA ILE A 115 -15.95 -3.69 3.67
C ILE A 115 -14.43 -3.74 3.65
N LEU A 116 -13.80 -3.26 4.71
CA LEU A 116 -12.35 -3.25 4.86
C LEU A 116 -11.90 -4.28 5.88
N VAL A 117 -10.68 -4.78 5.70
CA VAL A 117 -9.94 -5.63 6.62
C VAL A 117 -8.63 -4.90 6.94
N GLY A 118 -8.34 -4.72 8.22
CA GLY A 118 -7.07 -4.19 8.67
C GLY A 118 -6.04 -5.30 8.82
N ASP A 119 -4.88 -5.09 8.22
CA ASP A 119 -3.74 -6.01 8.32
C ASP A 119 -2.43 -5.23 8.48
N SER A 120 -1.43 -5.86 9.08
CA SER A 120 -0.09 -5.31 9.20
C SER A 120 0.95 -6.30 8.68
N THR A 121 1.81 -5.84 7.78
CA THR A 121 2.87 -6.68 7.19
C THR A 121 4.23 -6.10 7.48
N PHE A 122 5.15 -6.92 7.99
CA PHE A 122 6.54 -6.52 8.19
C PHE A 122 7.28 -6.36 6.84
N LEU A 123 8.00 -5.26 6.70
CA LEU A 123 8.84 -4.95 5.56
C LEU A 123 10.31 -4.94 6.00
N LYS A 124 11.08 -5.91 5.50
CA LYS A 124 12.51 -6.00 5.83
C LYS A 124 13.28 -4.84 5.23
N ALA A 125 14.16 -4.23 6.03
CA ALA A 125 15.11 -3.25 5.53
C ALA A 125 16.02 -3.88 4.46
N VAL A 126 16.22 -3.16 3.35
CA VAL A 126 17.21 -3.48 2.32
C VAL A 126 18.57 -2.82 2.64
N ALA A 127 18.57 -1.84 3.55
CA ALA A 127 19.76 -1.17 4.06
C ALA A 127 20.53 -2.03 5.09
N CYS A 128 21.68 -1.53 5.54
CA CYS A 128 22.48 -2.17 6.56
C CYS A 128 21.67 -2.35 7.85
N ALA A 129 21.37 -3.60 8.23
CA ALA A 129 20.67 -3.92 9.48
C ALA A 129 21.60 -3.94 10.71
N LYS A 130 22.87 -3.50 10.57
CA LYS A 130 23.80 -3.37 11.68
C LYS A 130 23.58 -2.01 12.35
N GLY A 131 22.83 -1.99 13.45
CA GLY A 131 22.74 -0.82 14.31
C GLY A 131 23.99 -0.65 15.17
N GLN A 132 24.18 0.55 15.71
CA GLN A 132 25.12 0.83 16.80
C GLN A 132 24.31 1.18 18.05
N LYS A 133 24.85 0.92 19.24
CA LYS A 133 24.21 1.38 20.47
C LYS A 133 24.74 2.76 20.85
N ASP A 134 23.85 3.64 21.27
CA ASP A 134 24.25 4.87 21.96
C ASP A 134 24.65 4.59 23.41
N GLU A 135 25.02 5.65 24.13
CA GLU A 135 25.42 5.59 25.54
C GLU A 135 24.29 5.11 26.47
N GLU A 136 23.04 5.24 26.04
CA GLU A 136 21.83 4.81 26.74
C GLU A 136 21.43 3.36 26.40
N GLY A 137 22.14 2.73 25.45
CA GLY A 137 21.90 1.36 24.99
C GLY A 137 20.81 1.22 23.93
N ASN A 138 20.28 2.33 23.40
CA ASN A 138 19.32 2.34 22.29
C ASN A 138 20.03 2.04 20.98
N TRP A 139 19.34 1.33 20.09
CA TRP A 139 19.88 1.01 18.77
C TRP A 139 19.65 2.16 17.79
N ILE A 140 20.74 2.71 17.28
CA ILE A 140 20.77 3.67 16.19
C ILE A 140 21.09 2.94 14.89
N PHE A 141 20.25 3.14 13.89
CA PHE A 141 20.46 2.64 12.53
C PHE A 141 20.90 3.76 11.60
N THR A 142 21.44 3.37 10.44
CA THR A 142 21.82 4.33 9.39
C THR A 142 20.61 5.04 8.77
N ASP A 143 19.43 4.42 8.88
CA ASP A 143 18.14 4.97 8.50
C ASP A 143 17.32 5.11 9.78
N ASP A 144 16.98 6.35 10.15
CA ASP A 144 16.26 6.66 11.39
C ASP A 144 14.81 6.16 11.39
N SER A 145 14.28 5.79 10.22
CA SER A 145 12.93 5.28 10.07
C SER A 145 12.81 3.77 10.32
N ILE A 146 13.93 3.04 10.49
CA ILE A 146 13.91 1.60 10.73
C ILE A 146 14.08 1.27 12.21
N ALA A 147 13.41 0.20 12.65
CA ALA A 147 13.54 -0.30 14.01
C ALA A 147 13.56 -1.83 14.04
N PHE A 148 13.95 -2.38 15.18
CA PHE A 148 13.74 -3.79 15.48
C PHE A 148 12.24 -4.06 15.66
N GLY A 149 11.70 -5.01 14.91
CA GLY A 149 10.35 -5.53 15.12
C GLY A 149 10.28 -6.57 16.24
N LYS A 150 9.06 -6.98 16.57
CA LYS A 150 8.82 -8.07 17.53
C LYS A 150 9.54 -9.35 17.09
N PRO A 151 10.01 -10.17 18.05
CA PRO A 151 10.62 -11.44 17.74
C PRO A 151 9.70 -12.32 16.89
N HIS A 152 10.23 -12.83 15.78
CA HIS A 152 9.50 -13.69 14.84
C HIS A 152 10.25 -15.02 14.70
N HIS A 153 9.53 -16.14 14.71
CA HIS A 153 10.09 -17.49 14.68
C HIS A 153 11.11 -17.71 13.53
N LYS A 154 10.90 -17.05 12.38
CA LYS A 154 11.79 -17.14 11.20
C LYS A 154 12.98 -16.16 11.18
N HIS A 155 12.87 -15.02 11.88
CA HIS A 155 13.82 -13.91 11.71
C HIS A 155 14.49 -13.44 13.00
N LYS A 156 14.12 -14.01 14.17
CA LYS A 156 14.52 -13.67 15.55
C LYS A 156 14.40 -12.19 15.92
N TYR A 157 15.02 -11.27 15.19
CA TYR A 157 14.98 -9.81 15.35
C TYR A 157 14.89 -9.11 13.99
N PRO A 158 13.70 -9.03 13.39
CA PRO A 158 13.53 -8.45 12.07
C PRO A 158 13.72 -6.92 12.11
N VAL A 159 14.67 -6.36 11.37
CA VAL A 159 14.90 -4.90 11.26
C VAL A 159 14.24 -4.34 10.02
N GLY A 160 13.45 -3.29 10.18
CA GLY A 160 12.81 -2.59 9.07
C GLY A 160 11.58 -1.81 9.49
N HIS A 161 10.53 -1.92 8.67
CA HIS A 161 9.28 -1.21 8.82
C HIS A 161 8.10 -2.18 8.96
N ARG A 162 6.95 -1.62 9.24
CA ARG A 162 5.65 -2.27 9.17
C ARG A 162 4.72 -1.45 8.30
N SER A 163 4.03 -2.12 7.39
CA SER A 163 2.98 -1.51 6.56
C SER A 163 1.63 -1.86 7.15
N HIS A 164 0.96 -0.88 7.74
CA HIS A 164 -0.42 -1.00 8.21
C HIS A 164 -1.35 -0.66 7.07
N THR A 165 -2.27 -1.57 6.72
CA THR A 165 -3.07 -1.45 5.50
C THR A 165 -4.53 -1.73 5.79
N LEU A 166 -5.42 -0.91 5.21
CA LEU A 166 -6.82 -1.26 5.06
C LEU A 166 -7.02 -1.81 3.65
N ILE A 167 -7.43 -3.07 3.59
CA ILE A 167 -7.61 -3.85 2.36
C ILE A 167 -9.11 -4.09 2.19
N ALA A 168 -9.66 -3.91 0.99
CA ALA A 168 -11.02 -4.37 0.72
C ALA A 168 -11.12 -5.89 0.88
N VAL A 169 -12.29 -6.42 1.22
CA VAL A 169 -12.52 -7.88 1.31
C VAL A 169 -12.14 -8.66 0.06
N SER A 170 -12.08 -8.00 -1.11
CA SER A 170 -11.56 -8.56 -2.36
C SER A 170 -10.03 -8.64 -2.46
N GLY A 171 -9.30 -8.25 -1.42
CA GLY A 171 -7.84 -8.24 -1.38
C GLY A 171 -7.20 -6.99 -1.98
N ILE A 172 -7.97 -5.97 -2.35
CA ILE A 172 -7.45 -4.73 -2.95
C ILE A 172 -7.01 -3.75 -1.86
N PRO A 173 -5.72 -3.38 -1.77
CA PRO A 173 -5.24 -2.40 -0.79
C PRO A 173 -5.82 -1.01 -1.09
N VAL A 174 -6.57 -0.44 -0.14
CA VAL A 174 -7.25 0.86 -0.30
C VAL A 174 -6.42 1.99 0.28
N ILE A 175 -5.71 1.74 1.37
CA ILE A 175 -4.77 2.68 1.97
C ILE A 175 -3.73 1.96 2.83
N SER A 176 -2.51 2.47 2.85
CA SER A 176 -1.42 1.99 3.71
C SER A 176 -0.71 3.15 4.40
N LEU A 177 -0.17 2.89 5.59
CA LEU A 177 0.80 3.72 6.29
C LEU A 177 2.01 2.85 6.63
N ILE A 178 3.20 3.43 6.47
CA ILE A 178 4.46 2.79 6.84
C ILE A 178 4.93 3.39 8.15
N ALA A 179 5.30 2.54 9.10
CA ALA A 179 5.85 2.91 10.39
C ALA A 179 7.09 2.06 10.70
N PRO A 180 7.98 2.50 11.60
CA PRO A 180 8.99 1.65 12.21
C PRO A 180 8.42 0.32 12.72
N ALA A 181 9.21 -0.76 12.63
CA ALA A 181 8.69 -2.11 12.90
C ALA A 181 8.31 -2.42 14.36
N ASN A 182 8.77 -1.60 15.30
CA ASN A 182 8.46 -1.69 16.73
C ASN A 182 7.11 -1.06 17.10
N GLU A 183 6.50 -0.28 16.21
CA GLU A 183 5.22 0.37 16.50
C GLU A 183 4.05 -0.63 16.55
N SER A 184 3.08 -0.32 17.41
CA SER A 184 1.89 -1.16 17.63
C SER A 184 0.84 -0.90 16.57
N ASP A 185 0.21 -1.97 16.07
CA ASP A 185 -0.86 -1.89 15.07
C ASP A 185 -2.01 -0.99 15.51
N GLN A 186 -2.35 -1.01 16.80
CA GLN A 186 -3.43 -0.22 17.39
C GLN A 186 -3.21 1.29 17.20
N THR A 187 -1.96 1.75 17.25
CA THR A 187 -1.60 3.17 17.09
C THR A 187 -1.94 3.71 15.71
N HIS A 188 -1.97 2.85 14.68
CA HIS A 188 -2.13 3.26 13.29
C HIS A 188 -3.54 3.10 12.72
N ILE A 189 -4.47 2.42 13.43
CA ILE A 189 -5.84 2.23 12.94
C ILE A 189 -6.58 3.56 12.77
N LEU A 190 -6.59 4.42 13.80
CA LEU A 190 -7.28 5.71 13.72
C LEU A 190 -6.64 6.66 12.69
N PRO A 191 -5.30 6.81 12.62
CA PRO A 191 -4.65 7.53 11.52
C PRO A 191 -5.00 7.00 10.12
N LEU A 192 -5.04 5.67 9.94
CA LEU A 192 -5.46 5.05 8.68
C LEU A 192 -6.88 5.43 8.30
N LEU A 193 -7.83 5.34 9.24
CA LEU A 193 -9.23 5.70 9.02
C LEU A 193 -9.41 7.18 8.67
N LYS A 194 -8.70 8.08 9.37
CA LYS A 194 -8.72 9.52 9.06
C LYS A 194 -8.20 9.77 7.65
N THR A 195 -7.09 9.15 7.29
CA THR A 195 -6.49 9.30 5.96
C THR A 195 -7.38 8.70 4.88
N LEU A 196 -8.04 7.57 5.15
CA LEU A 196 -9.02 6.95 4.25
C LEU A 196 -10.17 7.91 3.94
N ARG A 197 -10.80 8.50 4.98
CA ARG A 197 -11.93 9.43 4.78
C ARG A 197 -11.51 10.71 4.06
N ALA A 198 -10.33 11.25 4.39
CA ALA A 198 -9.81 12.43 3.71
C ALA A 198 -9.49 12.13 2.23
N ARG A 199 -8.98 10.94 1.93
CA ARG A 199 -8.57 10.54 0.58
C ARG A 199 -9.73 10.14 -0.32
N TYR A 200 -10.78 9.55 0.25
CA TYR A 200 -11.92 8.99 -0.46
C TYR A 200 -13.26 9.39 0.20
N PRO A 201 -13.61 10.69 0.19
CA PRO A 201 -14.83 11.17 0.86
C PRO A 201 -16.10 10.57 0.26
N ASP A 202 -16.09 10.26 -1.04
CA ASP A 202 -17.27 9.80 -1.79
C ASP A 202 -17.41 8.28 -1.88
N LEU A 203 -16.45 7.51 -1.35
CA LEU A 203 -16.53 6.05 -1.39
C LEU A 203 -17.38 5.52 -0.22
N PRO A 204 -18.34 4.60 -0.48
CA PRO A 204 -19.28 4.15 0.53
C PRO A 204 -18.67 3.02 1.38
N PHE A 205 -17.91 3.38 2.42
CA PHE A 205 -17.42 2.40 3.41
C PHE A 205 -18.52 2.06 4.42
N VAL A 206 -18.51 0.82 4.95
CA VAL A 206 -19.47 0.35 5.96
C VAL A 206 -18.82 -0.09 7.27
N CYS A 207 -17.74 -0.87 7.21
CA CYS A 207 -17.06 -1.32 8.42
C CYS A 207 -15.61 -1.71 8.14
N VAL A 208 -14.85 -1.82 9.22
CA VAL A 208 -13.51 -2.42 9.23
C VAL A 208 -13.50 -3.63 10.14
N ILE A 209 -13.00 -4.74 9.60
CA ILE A 209 -12.72 -5.98 10.31
C ILE A 209 -11.26 -5.93 10.75
N LEU A 210 -11.01 -6.16 12.03
CA LEU A 210 -9.67 -6.17 12.63
C LEU A 210 -9.46 -7.52 13.31
N ASP A 211 -8.21 -7.99 13.33
CA ASP A 211 -7.83 -9.17 14.12
C ASP A 211 -7.93 -8.86 15.63
N ALA A 212 -8.24 -9.86 16.45
CA ALA A 212 -8.48 -9.74 17.89
C ALA A 212 -7.28 -9.16 18.67
N VAL A 213 -6.07 -9.29 18.13
CA VAL A 213 -4.82 -8.70 18.68
C VAL A 213 -4.86 -7.16 18.62
N VAL A 214 -5.64 -6.60 17.70
CA VAL A 214 -6.00 -5.19 17.67
C VAL A 214 -7.28 -5.05 18.50
N THR A 215 -7.13 -4.79 19.81
CA THR A 215 -8.26 -4.70 20.74
C THR A 215 -9.09 -3.45 20.46
N MET A 216 -9.93 -3.51 19.42
CA MET A 216 -10.97 -2.53 19.16
C MET A 216 -12.08 -3.24 18.37
N GLN A 217 -13.21 -3.44 19.04
CA GLN A 217 -14.46 -3.98 18.49
C GLN A 217 -14.80 -3.32 17.15
N ARG A 218 -15.37 -4.11 16.22
CA ARG A 218 -15.87 -3.70 14.89
C ARG A 218 -16.15 -2.19 14.81
N ILE A 219 -15.38 -1.49 13.98
CA ILE A 219 -15.62 -0.06 13.74
C ILE A 219 -16.57 0.03 12.54
N CYS A 220 -17.83 0.37 12.80
CA CYS A 220 -18.77 0.75 11.76
C CYS A 220 -18.42 2.16 11.27
N ILE A 221 -18.17 2.30 9.96
CA ILE A 221 -17.98 3.59 9.31
C ILE A 221 -19.33 3.94 8.69
N GLU A 222 -20.12 4.77 9.35
CA GLU A 222 -21.31 5.33 8.71
C GLU A 222 -20.90 6.47 7.75
N THR A 223 -21.20 6.27 6.47
CA THR A 223 -21.13 7.28 5.42
C THR A 223 -22.54 7.84 5.21
N SER A 224 -22.94 8.82 6.00
CA SER A 224 -24.09 9.69 5.68
C SER A 224 -23.60 11.14 5.62
N THR A 225 -24.08 11.87 4.62
CA THR A 225 -23.86 13.30 4.39
C THR A 225 -24.56 14.13 5.46
N SER A 226 -24.06 14.07 6.70
CA SER A 226 -24.19 15.10 7.74
C SER A 226 -23.50 14.61 9.00
N SER A 227 -22.40 15.28 9.37
CA SER A 227 -21.86 15.43 10.73
C SER A 227 -22.09 14.29 11.75
N ARG A 228 -21.05 13.45 11.98
CA ARG A 228 -20.49 13.01 13.30
C ARG A 228 -20.21 11.50 13.51
N ARG A 229 -19.06 11.31 14.21
CA ARG A 229 -18.56 10.24 15.13
C ARG A 229 -18.34 8.80 14.63
N LEU A 230 -17.11 8.33 14.88
CA LEU A 230 -16.74 6.91 14.95
C LEU A 230 -17.24 6.36 16.29
N TYR A 231 -18.07 5.31 16.28
CA TYR A 231 -18.50 4.62 17.49
C TYR A 231 -17.87 3.22 17.53
N PRO A 232 -17.24 2.81 18.65
CA PRO A 232 -17.00 1.40 18.91
C PRO A 232 -18.36 0.74 19.18
N SER A 233 -18.75 -0.26 18.37
CA SER A 233 -19.99 -1.01 18.64
C SER A 233 -19.70 -2.16 19.60
N SER A 234 -20.16 -2.07 20.83
CA SER A 234 -20.28 -3.21 21.74
C SER A 234 -21.57 -3.98 21.40
N PHE A 235 -21.46 -5.08 20.67
CA PHE A 235 -22.55 -6.05 20.61
C PHE A 235 -22.33 -7.10 21.70
N ALA A 236 -23.28 -7.16 22.62
CA ALA A 236 -23.40 -8.23 23.60
C ALA A 236 -23.53 -9.58 22.88
N ASN A 237 -22.83 -10.60 23.37
CA ASN A 237 -23.02 -11.98 22.97
C ASN A 237 -24.48 -12.39 23.22
N PRO A 238 -25.18 -13.01 22.25
CA PRO A 238 -26.30 -13.87 22.58
C PRO A 238 -25.75 -15.14 23.23
N LEU A 239 -26.49 -15.61 24.24
CA LEU A 239 -26.29 -16.79 25.07
C LEU A 239 -25.87 -18.06 24.31
#